data_AF-A0A7W0LIY4-F1
#
_entry.id   AF-A0A7W0LIY4-F1
#
_cell.length_a   1.000
_cell.length_b   1.000
_cell.length_c   1.000
_cell.angle_alpha   90.00
_cell.angle_beta   90.00
_cell.angle_gamma   90.00
#
_symmetry.space_group_name_H-M   'P 1'
#
loop_
_entity.id
_entity.type
_entity.pdbx_description
1 polymer ?
#
loop_
_entity_poly.entity_id
_entity_poly.type
_entity_poly.pdbx_seq_one_letter_code
_entity_poly.pdbx_strand_id
1 'polypeptide(L)'
;MVLILAGLAAYAVLGGADFGAGLWELGARGTGGAAIREHTHRAMAPVWEANHVWLIFVLVICWTAYPTAFASIASTLTIPFFIAGIGVILRGASYAFRTGDPGGREASALSLMLSLSSVLTPFALGAAAGGIASGRVPVGNAAGDALSSWLNPTSMLVGALAVASAAYTAAIYLAGDARREGLDDLAETFRKRALVSGALVGAIAVCGPLVLHEDAKPLYDGLSSGAGLAAGLVSGIAGVTTLVLVHRRRFEPARASAALAVAAIVAGWGLAQEPSFLPGLTLEEAAAEDATLVAIAVSVGFGMLILLPSLALLFRLVLSGRFDPGTESPDTAAATTRSVKPGIPPRAVAATAGIGGVVTLLAEGWLLGVGVALMLSGAVLAFLLLAAPEEESA
;
A
#
# COMPACT_ATOMS: atom_id res chain seq x y z
N MET A 1 -17.81 11.63 2.00
CA MET A 1 -16.53 11.90 1.30
C MET A 1 -15.36 12.13 2.27
N VAL A 2 -15.43 13.11 3.18
CA VAL A 2 -14.30 13.46 4.08
C VAL A 2 -13.72 12.25 4.83
N LEU A 3 -14.56 11.36 5.36
CA LEU A 3 -14.08 10.15 6.06
C LEU A 3 -13.27 9.22 5.14
N ILE A 4 -13.69 9.04 3.88
CA ILE A 4 -12.97 8.23 2.88
C ILE A 4 -11.61 8.87 2.58
N LEU A 5 -11.57 10.18 2.32
CA LEU A 5 -10.32 10.89 2.05
C LEU A 5 -9.37 10.86 3.25
N ALA A 6 -9.89 11.00 4.47
CA ALA A 6 -9.09 10.90 5.69
C ALA A 6 -8.51 9.49 5.87
N GLY A 7 -9.32 8.44 5.66
CA GLY A 7 -8.85 7.05 5.72
C GLY A 7 -7.81 6.75 4.62
N LEU A 8 -8.02 7.24 3.41
CA LEU A 8 -7.09 7.06 2.30
C LEU A 8 -5.78 7.82 2.54
N ALA A 9 -5.84 9.04 3.08
CA ALA A 9 -4.66 9.80 3.48
C ALA A 9 -3.90 9.09 4.60
N ALA A 10 -4.59 8.59 5.63
CA ALA A 10 -3.98 7.81 6.70
C ALA A 10 -3.30 6.54 6.16
N TYR A 11 -3.94 5.83 5.23
CA TYR A 11 -3.35 4.66 4.59
C TYR A 11 -2.15 5.00 3.70
N ALA A 12 -2.24 6.07 2.89
CA ALA A 12 -1.16 6.51 2.02
C ALA A 12 0.06 6.98 2.82
N VAL A 13 -0.14 7.57 4.01
CA VAL A 13 0.95 8.00 4.90
C VAL A 13 1.52 6.81 5.69
N LEU A 14 0.68 6.14 6.47
CA LEU A 14 1.10 5.11 7.43
C LEU A 14 1.40 3.79 6.72
N GLY A 15 0.45 3.31 5.92
CA GLY A 15 0.65 2.13 5.06
C GLY A 15 1.71 2.38 3.99
N GLY A 16 1.77 3.59 3.42
CA GLY A 16 2.84 3.95 2.47
C GLY A 16 4.24 3.85 3.08
N ALA A 17 4.44 4.29 4.33
CA ALA A 17 5.73 4.16 5.00
C ALA A 17 6.14 2.68 5.18
N ASP A 18 5.17 1.81 5.43
CA ASP A 18 5.35 0.38 5.61
C ASP A 18 5.64 -0.36 4.29
N PHE A 19 4.93 -0.03 3.20
CA PHE A 19 5.28 -0.52 1.86
C PHE A 19 6.66 0.01 1.41
N GLY A 20 6.94 1.29 1.60
CA GLY A 20 8.23 1.85 1.19
C GLY A 20 9.41 1.24 1.95
N ALA A 21 9.20 0.77 3.17
CA ALA A 21 10.20 0.06 3.94
C ALA A 21 10.64 -1.23 3.23
N GLY A 22 9.67 -2.07 2.81
CA GLY A 22 9.97 -3.28 2.04
C GLY A 22 10.64 -2.99 0.69
N LEU A 23 10.33 -1.88 0.04
CA LEU A 23 11.05 -1.43 -1.16
C LEU A 23 12.53 -1.12 -0.88
N TRP A 24 12.85 -0.52 0.27
CA TRP A 24 14.24 -0.25 0.65
C TRP A 24 15.03 -1.51 1.00
N GLU A 25 14.36 -2.62 1.34
CA GLU A 25 14.98 -3.94 1.47
C GLU A 25 15.42 -4.52 0.12
N LEU A 26 14.67 -4.29 -0.97
CA LEU A 26 15.01 -4.76 -2.32
C LEU A 26 16.37 -4.24 -2.80
N GLY A 27 16.68 -2.98 -2.47
CA GLY A 27 17.94 -2.32 -2.79
C GLY A 27 19.08 -2.62 -1.81
N ALA A 28 18.82 -3.35 -0.73
CA ALA A 28 19.76 -3.60 0.36
C ALA A 28 20.65 -4.82 0.06
N ARG A 29 21.66 -4.66 -0.79
CA ARG A 29 22.67 -5.69 -1.11
C ARG A 29 23.96 -5.51 -0.29
N GLY A 30 24.70 -6.61 -0.07
CA GLY A 30 25.99 -6.59 0.62
C GLY A 30 25.92 -6.49 2.15
N THR A 31 27.06 -6.20 2.78
CA THR A 31 27.24 -6.18 4.25
C THR A 31 26.36 -5.13 4.94
N GLY A 32 26.14 -3.97 4.32
CA GLY A 32 25.20 -2.95 4.82
C GLY A 32 23.72 -3.32 4.65
N GLY A 33 23.42 -4.36 3.85
CA GLY A 33 22.05 -4.77 3.56
C GLY A 33 21.35 -5.45 4.74
N ALA A 34 22.09 -6.20 5.56
CA ALA A 34 21.53 -6.86 6.74
C ALA A 34 21.02 -5.84 7.76
N ALA A 35 21.80 -4.79 8.04
CA ALA A 35 21.43 -3.73 8.96
C ALA A 35 20.17 -2.97 8.49
N ILE A 36 20.03 -2.73 7.18
CA ILE A 36 18.82 -2.11 6.60
C ILE A 36 17.59 -3.02 6.77
N ARG A 37 17.71 -4.31 6.46
CA ARG A 37 16.61 -5.27 6.58
C ARG A 37 16.17 -5.46 8.02
N GLU A 38 17.12 -5.49 8.94
CA GLU A 38 16.85 -5.64 10.37
C GLU A 38 16.16 -4.39 10.94
N HIS A 39 16.72 -3.21 10.67
CA HIS A 39 16.13 -1.93 11.08
C HIS A 39 14.71 -1.76 10.54
N THR A 40 14.52 -2.07 9.25
CA THR A 40 13.21 -1.97 8.59
C THR A 40 12.19 -2.91 9.21
N HIS A 41 12.57 -4.16 9.45
CA HIS A 41 11.68 -5.14 10.06
C HIS A 41 11.25 -4.71 11.46
N ARG A 42 12.21 -4.36 12.33
CA ARG A 42 11.91 -3.93 13.70
C ARG A 42 11.03 -2.70 13.77
N ALA A 43 11.27 -1.72 12.89
CA ALA A 43 10.51 -0.48 12.87
C ALA A 43 9.06 -0.67 12.37
N MET A 44 8.81 -1.63 11.46
CA MET A 44 7.50 -1.79 10.82
C MET A 44 6.66 -2.96 11.37
N ALA A 45 7.29 -4.02 11.88
CA ALA A 45 6.58 -5.20 12.37
C ALA A 45 5.50 -4.94 13.44
N PRO A 46 5.62 -3.95 14.34
CA PRO A 46 4.54 -3.68 15.31
C PRO A 46 3.34 -2.92 14.73
N VAL A 47 3.52 -2.23 13.60
CA VAL A 47 2.54 -1.25 13.08
C VAL A 47 1.87 -1.70 11.77
N TRP A 48 2.41 -2.73 11.13
CA TRP A 48 1.95 -3.17 9.82
C TRP A 48 0.49 -3.64 9.80
N GLU A 49 0.07 -4.40 10.82
CA GLU A 49 -1.32 -4.85 10.98
C GLU A 49 -2.27 -3.66 11.16
N ALA A 50 -1.86 -2.70 11.98
CA ALA A 50 -2.62 -1.48 12.26
C ALA A 50 -2.81 -0.62 11.00
N ASN A 51 -1.84 -0.62 10.08
CA ASN A 51 -1.93 0.16 8.85
C ASN A 51 -3.04 -0.34 7.93
N HIS A 52 -3.29 -1.65 7.84
CA HIS A 52 -4.32 -2.19 6.96
C HIS A 52 -5.75 -1.89 7.42
N VAL A 53 -5.96 -1.53 8.70
CA VAL A 53 -7.26 -1.09 9.22
C VAL A 53 -7.80 0.09 8.41
N TRP A 54 -6.94 1.01 7.97
CA TRP A 54 -7.35 2.18 7.17
C TRP A 54 -7.88 1.80 5.79
N LEU A 55 -7.28 0.80 5.14
CA LEU A 55 -7.76 0.31 3.84
C LEU A 55 -9.14 -0.33 3.99
N ILE A 56 -9.31 -1.22 4.98
CA ILE A 56 -10.60 -1.85 5.25
C ILE A 56 -11.65 -0.81 5.64
N PHE A 57 -11.29 0.19 6.44
CA PHE A 57 -12.15 1.32 6.78
C PHE A 57 -12.64 2.05 5.53
N VAL A 58 -11.74 2.40 4.60
CA VAL A 58 -12.12 3.05 3.33
C VAL A 58 -13.09 2.19 2.52
N LEU A 59 -12.82 0.88 2.40
CA LEU A 59 -13.67 -0.04 1.66
C LEU A 59 -15.07 -0.15 2.28
N VAL A 60 -15.15 -0.33 3.60
CA VAL A 60 -16.43 -0.43 4.32
C VAL A 60 -17.22 0.87 4.20
N ILE A 61 -16.60 2.02 4.43
CA ILE A 61 -17.30 3.32 4.31
C ILE A 61 -17.75 3.55 2.87
N CYS A 62 -16.91 3.25 1.86
CA CYS A 62 -17.30 3.38 0.46
C CYS A 62 -18.49 2.46 0.13
N TRP A 63 -18.45 1.20 0.56
CA TRP A 63 -19.52 0.24 0.33
C TRP A 63 -20.83 0.64 1.00
N THR A 64 -20.80 1.08 2.26
CA THR A 64 -22.03 1.40 3.01
C THR A 64 -22.57 2.79 2.67
N ALA A 65 -21.71 3.79 2.48
CA ALA A 65 -22.16 5.16 2.21
C ALA A 65 -22.40 5.44 0.72
N TYR A 66 -21.74 4.71 -0.19
CA TYR A 66 -21.81 4.93 -1.64
C TYR A 66 -21.92 3.60 -2.41
N PRO A 67 -22.98 2.79 -2.18
CA PRO A 67 -23.06 1.42 -2.68
C PRO A 67 -22.99 1.32 -4.21
N THR A 68 -23.64 2.24 -4.94
CA THR A 68 -23.62 2.28 -6.41
C THR A 68 -22.22 2.55 -6.96
N ALA A 69 -21.52 3.51 -6.36
CA ALA A 69 -20.14 3.82 -6.73
C ALA A 69 -19.20 2.66 -6.37
N PHE A 70 -19.34 2.09 -5.18
CA PHE A 70 -18.56 0.93 -4.74
C PHE A 70 -18.73 -0.26 -5.69
N ALA A 71 -19.96 -0.62 -6.06
CA ALA A 71 -20.21 -1.73 -6.98
C ALA A 71 -19.55 -1.50 -8.35
N SER A 72 -19.64 -0.28 -8.88
CA SER A 72 -19.04 0.11 -10.16
C SER A 72 -17.51 0.05 -10.12
N ILE A 73 -16.91 0.59 -9.05
CA ILE A 73 -15.46 0.59 -8.78
C ILE A 73 -14.94 -0.83 -8.59
N ALA A 74 -15.55 -1.61 -7.69
CA ALA A 74 -15.11 -2.96 -7.35
C ALA A 74 -15.17 -3.90 -8.55
N SER A 75 -16.24 -3.83 -9.35
CA SER A 75 -16.41 -4.69 -10.53
C SER A 75 -15.45 -4.31 -11.67
N THR A 76 -15.29 -3.01 -11.95
CA THR A 76 -14.43 -2.52 -13.05
C THR A 76 -12.94 -2.67 -12.71
N LEU A 77 -12.54 -2.40 -11.47
CA LEU A 77 -11.15 -2.43 -11.02
C LEU A 77 -10.79 -3.72 -10.29
N THR A 78 -11.44 -4.83 -10.66
CA THR A 78 -11.22 -6.15 -10.06
C THR A 78 -9.74 -6.57 -10.14
N ILE A 79 -9.09 -6.39 -11.29
CA ILE A 79 -7.69 -6.79 -11.52
C ILE A 79 -6.72 -6.06 -10.57
N PRO A 80 -6.65 -4.71 -10.54
CA PRO A 80 -5.73 -4.02 -9.65
C PRO A 80 -6.04 -4.28 -8.16
N PHE A 81 -7.31 -4.43 -7.77
CA PHE A 81 -7.65 -4.81 -6.39
C PHE A 81 -7.19 -6.23 -6.04
N PHE A 82 -7.27 -7.17 -6.98
CA PHE A 82 -6.78 -8.51 -6.77
C PHE A 82 -5.25 -8.55 -6.65
N ILE A 83 -4.53 -7.80 -7.49
CA ILE A 83 -3.08 -7.62 -7.38
C ILE A 83 -2.71 -7.03 -6.01
N ALA A 84 -3.43 -5.98 -5.59
CA ALA A 84 -3.22 -5.35 -4.29
C ALA A 84 -3.46 -6.34 -3.14
N GLY A 85 -4.54 -7.11 -3.20
CA GLY A 85 -4.90 -8.13 -2.21
C GLY A 85 -3.86 -9.24 -2.09
N ILE A 86 -3.39 -9.78 -3.22
CA ILE A 86 -2.28 -10.75 -3.23
C ILE A 86 -1.03 -10.15 -2.59
N GLY A 87 -0.68 -8.91 -2.93
CA GLY A 87 0.48 -8.26 -2.34
C GLY A 87 0.34 -8.10 -0.82
N VAL A 88 -0.83 -7.71 -0.30
CA VAL A 88 -1.10 -7.65 1.15
C VAL A 88 -0.93 -9.02 1.82
N ILE A 89 -1.46 -10.09 1.20
CA ILE A 89 -1.34 -11.47 1.71
C ILE A 89 0.14 -11.90 1.76
N LEU A 90 0.87 -11.70 0.66
CA LEU A 90 2.29 -12.04 0.59
C LEU A 90 3.11 -11.28 1.63
N ARG A 91 2.75 -10.03 1.91
CA ARG A 91 3.36 -9.22 2.96
C ARG A 91 3.12 -9.80 4.35
N GLY A 92 1.86 -10.08 4.69
CA GLY A 92 1.50 -10.67 5.98
C GLY A 92 2.19 -12.01 6.21
N ALA A 93 2.23 -12.86 5.18
CA ALA A 93 2.99 -14.11 5.21
C ALA A 93 4.50 -13.86 5.44
N SER A 94 5.09 -12.87 4.77
CA SER A 94 6.51 -12.56 4.92
C SER A 94 6.88 -12.09 6.33
N TYR A 95 6.03 -11.32 7.01
CA TYR A 95 6.24 -10.95 8.42
C TYR A 95 6.06 -12.14 9.36
N ALA A 96 5.01 -12.93 9.16
CA ALA A 96 4.66 -14.06 10.02
C ALA A 96 5.69 -15.21 9.97
N PHE A 97 6.31 -15.48 8.82
CA PHE A 97 7.28 -16.56 8.69
C PHE A 97 8.72 -16.15 9.02
N ARG A 98 9.02 -14.84 9.04
CA ARG A 98 10.38 -14.35 9.35
C ARG A 98 10.75 -14.49 10.83
N THR A 99 9.78 -14.66 11.72
CA THR A 99 10.00 -14.96 13.15
C THR A 99 10.51 -16.38 13.41
N GLY A 100 10.42 -17.30 12.44
CA GLY A 100 10.80 -18.70 12.58
C GLY A 100 12.29 -19.04 12.29
N ASP A 101 13.18 -18.04 12.24
CA ASP A 101 14.59 -18.17 11.83
C ASP A 101 14.78 -18.93 10.49
N PRO A 102 14.27 -18.38 9.37
CA PRO A 102 14.28 -19.07 8.08
C PRO A 102 15.70 -19.29 7.56
N GLY A 103 15.95 -20.47 6.96
CA GLY A 103 17.24 -20.79 6.33
C GLY A 103 17.60 -19.81 5.20
N GLY A 104 18.87 -19.73 4.80
CA GLY A 104 19.36 -18.68 3.89
C GLY A 104 18.60 -18.52 2.56
N ARG A 105 18.14 -19.62 1.95
CA ARG A 105 17.29 -19.57 0.72
C ARG A 105 15.87 -19.09 1.01
N GLU A 106 15.29 -19.52 2.11
CA GLU A 106 13.94 -19.14 2.56
C GLU A 106 13.90 -17.65 2.95
N ALA A 107 14.88 -17.17 3.72
CA ALA A 107 15.04 -15.76 4.06
C ALA A 107 15.14 -14.88 2.80
N SER A 108 15.84 -15.36 1.76
CA SER A 108 15.92 -14.65 0.48
C SER A 108 14.60 -14.64 -0.29
N ALA A 109 13.84 -15.74 -0.26
CA ALA A 109 12.52 -15.81 -0.90
C ALA A 109 11.50 -14.89 -0.20
N LEU A 110 11.46 -14.90 1.14
CA LEU A 110 10.62 -14.02 1.94
C LEU A 110 10.97 -12.55 1.70
N SER A 111 12.27 -12.21 1.64
CA SER A 111 12.72 -10.85 1.32
C SER A 111 12.28 -10.40 -0.08
N LEU A 112 12.32 -11.31 -1.07
CA LEU A 112 11.85 -11.02 -2.42
C LEU A 112 10.33 -10.84 -2.48
N MET A 113 9.57 -11.70 -1.80
CA MET A 113 8.10 -11.60 -1.70
C MET A 113 7.68 -10.28 -1.04
N LEU A 114 8.32 -9.93 0.08
CA LEU A 114 8.11 -8.68 0.79
C LEU A 114 8.41 -7.47 -0.12
N SER A 115 9.54 -7.52 -0.82
CA SER A 115 9.95 -6.44 -1.72
C SER A 115 9.02 -6.26 -2.91
N LEU A 116 8.61 -7.37 -3.54
CA LEU A 116 7.75 -7.33 -4.72
C LEU A 116 6.34 -6.85 -4.37
N SER A 117 5.75 -7.38 -3.30
CA SER A 117 4.45 -6.91 -2.78
C SER A 117 4.48 -5.43 -2.39
N SER A 118 5.60 -4.96 -1.84
CA SER A 118 5.82 -3.57 -1.46
C SER A 118 5.85 -2.57 -2.62
N VAL A 119 6.03 -3.05 -3.86
CA VAL A 119 5.88 -2.25 -5.07
C VAL A 119 4.51 -2.46 -5.70
N LEU A 120 4.11 -3.73 -5.88
CA LEU A 120 2.89 -4.08 -6.60
C LEU A 120 1.64 -3.55 -5.92
N THR A 121 1.52 -3.64 -4.60
CA THR A 121 0.32 -3.19 -3.88
C THR A 121 0.10 -1.67 -3.99
N PRO A 122 1.04 -0.79 -3.61
CA PRO A 122 0.82 0.65 -3.76
C PRO A 122 0.68 1.06 -5.23
N PHE A 123 1.40 0.41 -6.15
CA PHE A 123 1.23 0.67 -7.58
C PHE A 123 -0.19 0.35 -8.06
N ALA A 124 -0.71 -0.84 -7.74
CA ALA A 124 -2.02 -1.28 -8.17
C ALA A 124 -3.15 -0.43 -7.56
N LEU A 125 -3.03 -0.07 -6.27
CA LEU A 125 -3.98 0.84 -5.61
C LEU A 125 -3.91 2.26 -6.19
N GLY A 126 -2.71 2.76 -6.48
CA GLY A 126 -2.53 4.06 -7.15
C GLY A 126 -3.07 4.06 -8.59
N ALA A 127 -2.83 2.99 -9.34
CA ALA A 127 -3.36 2.85 -10.70
C ALA A 127 -4.89 2.73 -10.73
N ALA A 128 -5.48 2.03 -9.75
CA ALA A 128 -6.92 2.02 -9.53
C ALA A 128 -7.44 3.43 -9.24
N ALA A 129 -6.81 4.17 -8.33
CA ALA A 129 -7.16 5.55 -8.04
C ALA A 129 -7.06 6.45 -9.27
N GLY A 130 -6.02 6.30 -10.10
CA GLY A 130 -5.89 7.04 -11.36
C GLY A 130 -6.95 6.65 -12.41
N GLY A 131 -7.44 5.41 -12.38
CA GLY A 131 -8.55 4.96 -13.23
C GLY A 131 -9.87 5.63 -12.87
N ILE A 132 -10.13 5.74 -11.56
CA ILE A 132 -11.26 6.51 -11.02
C ILE A 132 -11.08 7.99 -11.40
N ALA A 133 -9.91 8.56 -11.12
CA ALA A 133 -9.61 9.98 -11.32
C ALA A 133 -9.71 10.43 -12.79
N SER A 134 -9.39 9.54 -13.72
CA SER A 134 -9.49 9.80 -15.15
C SER A 134 -10.86 9.49 -15.76
N GLY A 135 -11.84 9.13 -14.93
CA GLY A 135 -13.22 8.88 -15.38
C GLY A 135 -13.37 7.60 -16.21
N ARG A 136 -12.53 6.59 -15.98
CA ARG A 136 -12.58 5.31 -16.71
C ARG A 136 -13.41 4.23 -16.02
N VAL A 137 -14.02 4.56 -14.89
CA VAL A 137 -14.95 3.68 -14.18
C VAL A 137 -16.38 4.17 -14.46
N PRO A 138 -17.07 3.60 -15.46
CA PRO A 138 -18.46 3.95 -15.73
C PRO A 138 -19.38 3.42 -14.61
N VAL A 139 -20.52 4.09 -14.44
CA VAL A 139 -21.54 3.67 -13.48
C VAL A 139 -22.22 2.41 -13.99
N GLY A 140 -22.29 1.39 -13.12
CA GLY A 140 -22.90 0.10 -13.43
C GLY A 140 -21.98 -1.07 -13.11
N ASN A 141 -22.59 -2.21 -12.79
CA ASN A 141 -21.84 -3.41 -12.47
C ASN A 141 -21.16 -3.98 -13.72
N ALA A 142 -19.84 -4.16 -13.68
CA ALA A 142 -19.02 -4.64 -14.79
C ALA A 142 -19.20 -3.84 -16.11
N ALA A 143 -19.50 -2.55 -16.01
CA ALA A 143 -19.70 -1.69 -17.17
C ALA A 143 -18.38 -1.21 -17.81
N GLY A 144 -17.28 -1.18 -17.04
CA GLY A 144 -15.96 -0.80 -17.53
C GLY A 144 -15.09 -2.00 -17.92
N ASP A 145 -14.08 -1.76 -18.75
CA ASP A 145 -13.13 -2.78 -19.16
C ASP A 145 -12.07 -3.03 -18.08
N ALA A 146 -11.85 -4.30 -17.71
CA ALA A 146 -11.01 -4.66 -16.56
C ALA A 146 -9.52 -4.31 -16.71
N LEU A 147 -9.04 -4.06 -17.94
CA LEU A 147 -7.63 -3.78 -18.23
C LEU A 147 -7.39 -2.28 -18.48
N SER A 148 -8.03 -1.72 -19.50
CA SER A 148 -7.85 -0.33 -19.92
C SER A 148 -8.29 0.68 -18.86
N SER A 149 -9.21 0.30 -17.96
CA SER A 149 -9.66 1.18 -16.87
C SER A 149 -8.54 1.54 -15.88
N TRP A 150 -7.47 0.75 -15.80
CA TRP A 150 -6.31 1.04 -14.93
C TRP A 150 -4.96 1.01 -15.67
N LEU A 151 -4.92 0.60 -16.93
CA LEU A 151 -3.73 0.64 -17.81
C LEU A 151 -3.79 1.82 -18.77
N ASN A 152 -3.71 3.02 -18.22
CA ASN A 152 -3.72 4.29 -18.97
C ASN A 152 -2.66 5.25 -18.41
N PRO A 153 -2.26 6.30 -19.15
CA PRO A 153 -1.22 7.24 -18.73
C PRO A 153 -1.46 7.84 -17.33
N THR A 154 -2.69 8.25 -17.02
CA THR A 154 -3.03 8.80 -15.70
C THR A 154 -2.87 7.75 -14.60
N SER A 155 -3.36 6.53 -14.79
CA SER A 155 -3.20 5.43 -13.83
C SER A 155 -1.74 5.05 -13.62
N MET A 156 -0.92 5.01 -14.69
CA MET A 156 0.51 4.73 -14.57
C MET A 156 1.23 5.84 -13.78
N LEU A 157 0.88 7.10 -14.02
CA LEU A 157 1.38 8.25 -13.28
C LEU A 157 1.03 8.14 -11.79
N VAL A 158 -0.25 7.92 -11.45
CA VAL A 158 -0.71 7.86 -10.05
C VAL A 158 -0.16 6.62 -9.34
N GLY A 159 -0.08 5.48 -10.02
CA GLY A 159 0.58 4.27 -9.52
C GLY A 159 2.06 4.51 -9.21
N ALA A 160 2.80 5.14 -10.13
CA ALA A 160 4.20 5.51 -9.91
C ALA A 160 4.36 6.51 -8.75
N LEU A 161 3.47 7.51 -8.67
CA LEU A 161 3.44 8.48 -7.59
C LEU A 161 3.19 7.81 -6.23
N ALA A 162 2.29 6.81 -6.17
CA ALA A 162 2.01 6.06 -4.95
C ALA A 162 3.24 5.29 -4.45
N VAL A 163 3.95 4.58 -5.35
CA VAL A 163 5.19 3.87 -5.01
C VAL A 163 6.29 4.84 -4.58
N ALA A 164 6.49 5.94 -5.31
CA ALA A 164 7.50 6.94 -4.98
C ALA A 164 7.19 7.63 -3.64
N SER A 165 5.92 7.93 -3.36
CA SER A 165 5.46 8.51 -2.10
C SER A 165 5.66 7.55 -0.93
N ALA A 166 5.38 6.25 -1.12
CA ALA A 166 5.67 5.21 -0.14
C ALA A 166 7.18 5.15 0.17
N ALA A 167 8.04 5.12 -0.85
CA ALA A 167 9.50 5.14 -0.68
C ALA A 167 9.98 6.38 0.09
N TYR A 168 9.38 7.53 -0.21
CA TYR A 168 9.66 8.82 0.42
C TYR A 168 9.27 8.86 1.89
N THR A 169 8.02 8.52 2.23
CA THR A 169 7.57 8.48 3.63
C THR A 169 8.38 7.47 4.44
N ALA A 170 8.60 6.26 3.89
CA ALA A 170 9.39 5.23 4.55
C ALA A 170 10.81 5.70 4.89
N ALA A 171 11.50 6.35 3.95
CA ALA A 171 12.86 6.82 4.17
C ALA A 171 12.94 7.88 5.30
N ILE A 172 11.94 8.77 5.41
CA ILE A 172 11.89 9.77 6.48
C ILE A 172 11.59 9.11 7.82
N TYR A 173 10.64 8.17 7.85
CA TYR A 173 10.33 7.41 9.06
C TYR A 173 11.54 6.63 9.54
N LEU A 174 12.17 5.83 8.68
CA LEU A 174 13.34 5.03 9.03
C LEU A 174 14.56 5.89 9.41
N ALA A 175 14.78 7.05 8.77
CA ALA A 175 15.86 7.96 9.16
C ALA A 175 15.66 8.54 10.56
N GLY A 176 14.43 8.96 10.90
CA GLY A 176 14.11 9.45 12.24
C GLY A 176 14.23 8.35 13.30
N ASP A 177 13.87 7.12 12.94
CA ASP A 177 13.94 5.97 13.83
C ASP A 177 15.38 5.56 14.13
N ALA A 178 16.20 5.38 13.10
CA ALA A 178 17.63 5.13 13.24
C ALA A 178 18.33 6.24 14.04
N ARG A 179 17.93 7.50 13.88
CA ARG A 179 18.47 8.62 14.67
C ARG A 179 18.13 8.49 16.17
N ARG A 180 16.92 8.04 16.52
CA ARG A 180 16.52 7.83 17.92
C ARG A 180 17.28 6.67 18.56
N GLU A 181 17.55 5.62 17.78
CA GLU A 181 18.34 4.46 18.24
C GLU A 181 19.86 4.72 18.28
N GLY A 182 20.33 5.92 17.91
CA GLY A 182 21.76 6.23 17.87
C GLY A 182 22.51 5.60 16.69
N LEU A 183 21.79 5.09 15.69
CA LEU A 183 22.33 4.46 14.47
C LEU A 183 22.62 5.52 13.41
N ASP A 184 23.65 6.35 13.63
CA ASP A 184 23.95 7.53 12.82
C ASP A 184 24.19 7.24 11.33
N ASP A 185 24.89 6.14 11.01
CA ASP A 185 25.19 5.75 9.63
C ASP A 185 23.93 5.31 8.87
N LEU A 186 23.03 4.59 9.53
CA LEU A 186 21.74 4.21 8.98
C LEU A 186 20.84 5.43 8.80
N ALA A 187 20.82 6.34 9.78
CA ALA A 187 20.07 7.59 9.68
C ALA A 187 20.53 8.43 8.49
N GLU A 188 21.85 8.51 8.24
CA GLU A 188 22.39 9.23 7.08
C GLU A 188 22.08 8.52 5.75
N THR A 189 22.09 7.19 5.74
CA THR A 189 21.69 6.38 4.57
C THR A 189 20.23 6.65 4.19
N PHE A 190 19.32 6.59 5.15
CA PHE A 190 17.91 6.88 4.91
C PHE A 190 17.63 8.36 4.65
N ARG A 191 18.42 9.28 5.20
CA ARG A 191 18.35 10.71 4.86
C ARG A 191 18.61 10.94 3.37
N LYS A 192 19.66 10.33 2.82
CA LYS A 192 19.96 10.43 1.37
C LYS A 192 18.84 9.84 0.54
N ARG A 193 18.32 8.67 0.93
CA ARG A 193 17.17 8.03 0.27
C ARG A 193 15.94 8.93 0.27
N ALA A 194 15.62 9.56 1.40
CA ALA A 194 14.50 10.48 1.55
C ALA A 194 14.63 11.72 0.64
N LEU A 195 15.84 12.27 0.50
CA LEU A 195 16.06 13.40 -0.41
C LEU A 195 15.90 12.99 -1.88
N VAL A 196 16.43 11.82 -2.27
CA VAL A 196 16.33 11.31 -3.64
C VAL A 196 14.89 10.96 -3.98
N SER A 197 14.20 10.19 -3.14
CA SER A 197 12.80 9.82 -3.37
C SER A 197 11.88 11.03 -3.29
N GLY A 198 12.13 11.99 -2.40
CA GLY A 198 11.35 13.22 -2.33
C GLY A 198 11.56 14.12 -3.55
N ALA A 199 12.77 14.21 -4.10
CA ALA A 199 13.01 14.88 -5.37
C ALA A 199 12.29 14.18 -6.53
N LEU A 200 12.26 12.84 -6.54
CA LEU A 200 11.52 12.05 -7.53
C LEU A 200 10.01 12.28 -7.42
N VAL A 201 9.44 12.25 -6.22
CA VAL A 201 8.02 12.58 -5.97
C VAL A 201 7.70 13.99 -6.45
N GLY A 202 8.57 14.96 -6.12
CA GLY A 202 8.43 16.33 -6.61
C GLY A 202 8.47 16.43 -8.14
N ALA A 203 9.38 15.71 -8.79
CA ALA A 203 9.46 15.67 -10.26
C ALA A 203 8.20 15.05 -10.88
N ILE A 204 7.71 13.92 -10.34
CA ILE A 204 6.46 13.29 -10.79
C ILE A 204 5.27 14.22 -10.58
N ALA A 205 5.19 14.92 -9.45
CA ALA A 205 4.11 15.87 -9.16
C ALA A 205 4.15 17.11 -10.06
N VAL A 206 5.34 17.60 -10.44
CA VAL A 206 5.49 18.74 -11.36
C VAL A 206 5.23 18.34 -12.82
N CYS A 207 5.67 17.16 -13.24
CA CYS A 207 5.45 16.67 -14.61
C CYS A 207 4.04 16.06 -14.79
N GLY A 208 3.42 15.58 -13.71
CA GLY A 208 2.11 14.92 -13.72
C GLY A 208 1.01 15.71 -14.43
N PRO A 209 0.86 17.02 -14.17
CA PRO A 209 -0.11 17.87 -14.88
C PRO A 209 0.00 17.81 -16.41
N LEU A 210 1.18 17.57 -16.99
CA LEU A 210 1.32 17.41 -18.45
C LEU A 210 0.62 16.15 -18.96
N VAL A 211 0.72 15.05 -18.21
CA VAL A 211 0.02 13.80 -18.53
C VAL A 211 -1.49 13.97 -18.32
N LEU A 212 -1.89 14.65 -17.23
CA LEU A 212 -3.30 14.89 -16.93
C LEU A 212 -3.96 15.80 -17.97
N HIS A 213 -3.23 16.77 -18.52
CA HIS A 213 -3.76 17.67 -19.54
C HIS A 213 -4.21 16.90 -20.79
N GLU A 214 -3.42 15.92 -21.22
CA GLU A 214 -3.69 15.10 -22.42
C GLU A 214 -4.68 13.97 -22.15
N ASP A 215 -4.58 13.31 -20.99
CA ASP A 215 -5.29 12.04 -20.72
C ASP A 215 -6.53 12.18 -19.84
N ALA A 216 -6.60 13.23 -19.01
CA ALA A 216 -7.64 13.42 -17.99
C ALA A 216 -7.95 14.91 -17.77
N LYS A 217 -8.33 15.61 -18.85
CA LYS A 217 -8.55 17.07 -18.85
C LYS A 217 -9.47 17.57 -17.71
N PRO A 218 -10.61 16.92 -17.38
CA PRO A 218 -11.45 17.38 -16.26
C PRO A 218 -10.71 17.40 -14.92
N LEU A 219 -9.88 16.38 -14.66
CA LEU A 219 -9.06 16.32 -13.45
C LEU A 219 -7.96 17.39 -13.46
N TYR A 220 -7.34 17.64 -14.62
CA TYR A 220 -6.38 18.73 -14.78
C TYR A 220 -7.01 20.09 -14.47
N ASP A 221 -8.19 20.37 -15.01
CA ASP A 221 -8.90 21.64 -14.78
C ASP A 221 -9.26 21.81 -13.29
N GLY A 222 -9.67 20.74 -12.61
CA GLY A 222 -9.96 20.74 -11.17
C GLY A 222 -8.72 20.93 -10.29
N LEU A 223 -7.57 20.35 -10.67
CA LEU A 223 -6.30 20.51 -9.95
C LEU A 223 -5.61 21.85 -10.23
N SER A 224 -5.87 22.48 -11.38
CA SER A 224 -5.30 23.77 -11.77
C SER A 224 -6.13 24.97 -11.30
N SER A 225 -7.28 24.73 -10.67
CA SER A 225 -8.18 25.79 -10.18
C SER A 225 -8.67 25.54 -8.75
N GLY A 226 -9.23 26.59 -8.14
CA GLY A 226 -9.95 26.51 -6.86
C GLY A 226 -9.22 25.77 -5.74
N ALA A 227 -9.94 24.85 -5.09
CA ALA A 227 -9.45 24.09 -3.94
C ALA A 227 -8.41 23.01 -4.31
N GLY A 228 -8.46 22.46 -5.52
CA GLY A 228 -7.46 21.52 -6.02
C GLY A 228 -6.08 22.17 -6.15
N LEU A 229 -6.02 23.38 -6.70
CA LEU A 229 -4.77 24.16 -6.77
C LEU A 229 -4.23 24.49 -5.38
N ALA A 230 -5.10 24.90 -4.45
CA ALA A 230 -4.70 25.19 -3.08
C ALA A 230 -4.09 23.95 -2.39
N ALA A 231 -4.71 22.77 -2.56
CA ALA A 231 -4.18 21.51 -2.03
C ALA A 231 -2.83 21.13 -2.68
N GLY A 232 -2.68 21.34 -4.00
CA GLY A 232 -1.41 21.15 -4.70
C GLY A 232 -0.29 22.06 -4.19
N LEU A 233 -0.60 23.34 -3.95
CA LEU A 233 0.35 24.30 -3.35
C LEU A 233 0.73 23.92 -1.92
N VAL A 234 -0.24 23.52 -1.10
CA VAL A 234 0.02 23.02 0.26
C VAL A 234 0.94 21.80 0.21
N SER A 235 0.68 20.85 -0.71
CA SER A 235 1.53 19.68 -0.90
C SER A 235 2.96 20.08 -1.31
N GLY A 236 3.10 20.97 -2.29
CA GLY A 236 4.40 21.46 -2.75
C GLY A 236 5.20 22.16 -1.64
N ILE A 237 4.57 23.07 -0.89
CA ILE A 237 5.21 23.76 0.24
C ILE A 237 5.59 22.78 1.35
N ALA A 238 4.71 21.84 1.70
CA ALA A 238 4.97 20.83 2.71
C ALA A 238 6.10 19.87 2.27
N GLY A 239 6.14 19.49 0.99
CA GLY A 239 7.20 18.68 0.40
C GLY A 239 8.55 19.37 0.44
N VAL A 240 8.64 20.63 -0.02
CA VAL A 240 9.88 21.43 0.06
C VAL A 240 10.31 21.62 1.51
N THR A 241 9.38 21.95 2.41
CA THR A 241 9.65 22.08 3.85
C THR A 241 10.23 20.79 4.40
N THR A 242 9.68 19.64 4.01
CA THR A 242 10.20 18.33 4.42
C THR A 242 11.62 18.11 3.93
N LEU A 243 11.92 18.38 2.65
CA LEU A 243 13.27 18.23 2.10
C LEU A 243 14.29 19.12 2.85
N VAL A 244 13.92 20.36 3.17
CA VAL A 244 14.75 21.26 3.98
C VAL A 244 14.97 20.71 5.40
N LEU A 245 13.92 20.19 6.05
CA LEU A 245 14.03 19.60 7.39
C LEU A 245 14.88 18.33 7.40
N VAL A 246 14.71 17.44 6.41
CA VAL A 246 15.54 16.24 6.22
C VAL A 246 16.99 16.63 5.95
N HIS A 247 17.24 17.65 5.13
CA HIS A 247 18.57 18.18 4.89
C HIS A 247 19.22 18.70 6.17
N ARG A 248 18.45 19.40 7.01
CA ARG A 248 18.86 19.88 8.35
C ARG A 248 18.83 18.82 9.45
N ARG A 249 18.60 17.54 9.11
CA ARG A 249 18.57 16.39 10.05
C ARG A 249 17.49 16.51 11.14
N ARG A 250 16.38 17.21 10.87
CA ARG A 250 15.24 17.39 11.76
C ARG A 250 14.11 16.44 11.37
N PHE A 251 14.24 15.16 11.74
CA PHE A 251 13.38 14.09 11.23
C PHE A 251 11.94 14.09 11.79
N GLU A 252 11.73 14.41 13.07
CA GLU A 252 10.37 14.43 13.64
C GLU A 252 9.43 15.45 12.96
N PRO A 253 9.80 16.75 12.85
CA PRO A 253 8.96 17.68 12.11
C PRO A 253 8.89 17.33 10.61
N ALA A 254 9.92 16.70 10.05
CA ALA A 254 9.90 16.22 8.67
C ALA A 254 8.83 15.15 8.44
N ARG A 255 8.58 14.26 9.42
CA ARG A 255 7.50 13.26 9.32
C ARG A 255 6.12 13.93 9.23
N ALA A 256 5.88 14.95 10.05
CA ALA A 256 4.62 15.68 10.03
C ALA A 256 4.41 16.43 8.71
N SER A 257 5.44 17.12 8.21
CA SER A 257 5.36 17.81 6.92
C SER A 257 5.25 16.83 5.74
N ALA A 258 5.89 15.65 5.81
CA ALA A 258 5.75 14.60 4.80
C ALA A 258 4.31 14.05 4.76
N ALA A 259 3.75 13.77 5.93
CA ALA A 259 2.37 13.31 6.07
C ALA A 259 1.39 14.33 5.51
N LEU A 260 1.60 15.62 5.81
CA LEU A 260 0.80 16.71 5.25
C LEU A 260 0.92 16.78 3.72
N ALA A 261 2.13 16.62 3.17
CA ALA A 261 2.34 16.67 1.73
C ALA A 261 1.56 15.56 0.99
N VAL A 262 1.63 14.32 1.50
CA VAL A 262 0.90 13.17 0.94
C VAL A 262 -0.61 13.29 1.14
N ALA A 263 -1.05 13.69 2.34
CA ALA A 263 -2.47 13.91 2.63
C ALA A 263 -3.07 15.01 1.75
N ALA A 264 -2.32 16.08 1.47
CA ALA A 264 -2.74 17.15 0.59
C ALA A 264 -2.87 16.70 -0.87
N ILE A 265 -2.06 15.74 -1.35
CA ILE A 265 -2.24 15.13 -2.69
C ILE A 265 -3.58 14.37 -2.73
N VAL A 266 -3.84 13.54 -1.72
CA VAL A 266 -5.09 12.76 -1.63
C VAL A 266 -6.31 13.69 -1.52
N ALA A 267 -6.24 14.73 -0.69
CA ALA A 267 -7.29 15.72 -0.56
C ALA A 267 -7.49 16.53 -1.85
N GLY A 268 -6.41 16.92 -2.52
CA GLY A 268 -6.45 17.63 -3.79
C GLY A 268 -7.16 16.83 -4.88
N TRP A 269 -6.96 15.51 -4.93
CA TRP A 269 -7.73 14.63 -5.81
C TRP A 269 -9.23 14.63 -5.49
N GLY A 270 -9.59 14.49 -4.21
CA GLY A 270 -11.00 14.54 -3.80
C GLY A 270 -11.68 15.86 -4.16
N LEU A 271 -11.00 16.99 -3.90
CA LEU A 271 -11.50 18.33 -4.17
C LEU A 271 -11.56 18.65 -5.68
N ALA A 272 -10.65 18.10 -6.48
CA ALA A 272 -10.62 18.33 -7.92
C ALA A 272 -11.73 17.61 -8.69
N GLN A 273 -12.35 16.58 -8.10
CA GLN A 273 -13.44 15.84 -8.73
C GLN A 273 -14.83 16.38 -8.39
N GLU A 274 -14.98 17.21 -7.36
CA GLU A 274 -16.29 17.73 -6.96
C GLU A 274 -16.96 18.51 -8.10
N PRO A 275 -18.26 18.28 -8.37
CA PRO A 275 -19.23 17.48 -7.59
C PRO A 275 -19.35 16.00 -8.02
N SER A 276 -18.59 15.54 -9.01
CA SER A 276 -18.70 14.19 -9.57
C SER A 276 -17.99 13.16 -8.71
N PHE A 277 -18.62 12.01 -8.45
CA PHE A 277 -17.94 10.86 -7.85
C PHE A 277 -17.41 9.90 -8.93
N LEU A 278 -18.28 9.56 -9.89
CA LEU A 278 -17.96 8.82 -11.12
C LEU A 278 -18.51 9.59 -12.32
N PRO A 279 -18.10 9.28 -13.57
CA PRO A 279 -18.69 9.90 -14.75
C PRO A 279 -20.21 9.73 -14.78
N GLY A 280 -20.93 10.86 -14.73
CA GLY A 280 -22.40 10.86 -14.73
C GLY A 280 -23.06 10.46 -13.40
N LEU A 281 -22.31 10.42 -12.30
CA LEU A 281 -22.85 10.18 -10.95
C LEU A 281 -22.24 11.18 -9.97
N THR A 282 -23.07 12.07 -9.45
CA THR A 282 -22.65 13.07 -8.45
C THR A 282 -22.48 12.45 -7.07
N LEU A 283 -21.80 13.16 -6.17
CA LEU A 283 -21.61 12.75 -4.79
C LEU A 283 -22.94 12.53 -4.04
N GLU A 284 -23.92 13.39 -4.31
CA GLU A 284 -25.24 13.35 -3.67
C GLU A 284 -26.07 12.19 -4.20
N GLU A 285 -26.07 11.96 -5.52
CA GLU A 285 -26.78 10.83 -6.15
C GLU A 285 -26.18 9.47 -5.77
N ALA A 286 -24.87 9.42 -5.54
CA ALA A 286 -24.19 8.20 -5.11
C ALA A 286 -24.48 7.83 -3.66
N ALA A 287 -24.93 8.78 -2.84
CA ALA A 287 -25.02 8.61 -1.40
C ALA A 287 -26.18 7.68 -1.00
N ALA A 288 -25.96 6.87 0.03
CA ALA A 288 -27.00 6.10 0.68
C ALA A 288 -28.02 7.01 1.38
N GLU A 289 -29.15 6.43 1.80
CA GLU A 289 -30.18 7.15 2.56
C GLU A 289 -29.62 7.81 3.83
N ASP A 290 -30.16 8.98 4.19
CA ASP A 290 -29.71 9.77 5.35
C ASP A 290 -29.61 8.97 6.65
N ALA A 291 -30.56 8.07 6.90
CA ALA A 291 -30.55 7.19 8.08
C ALA A 291 -29.28 6.32 8.13
N THR A 292 -28.86 5.80 6.98
CA THR A 292 -27.61 5.01 6.85
C THR A 292 -26.39 5.89 7.05
N LEU A 293 -26.37 7.09 6.47
CA LEU A 293 -25.24 8.03 6.62
C LEU A 293 -25.06 8.49 8.07
N VAL A 294 -26.15 8.79 8.78
CA VAL A 294 -26.13 9.14 10.20
C VAL A 294 -25.63 7.96 11.04
N ALA A 295 -26.13 6.74 10.79
CA ALA A 295 -25.69 5.54 11.49
C ALA A 295 -24.18 5.28 11.30
N ILE A 296 -23.68 5.45 10.07
CA ILE A 296 -22.24 5.36 9.77
C ILE A 296 -21.47 6.43 10.55
N ALA A 297 -21.89 7.69 10.49
CA ALA A 297 -21.18 8.79 11.16
C ALA A 297 -21.08 8.58 12.67
N VAL A 298 -22.18 8.15 13.30
CA VAL A 298 -22.21 7.83 14.74
C VAL A 298 -21.31 6.62 15.05
N SER A 299 -21.42 5.55 14.27
CA SER A 299 -20.61 4.33 14.46
C SER A 299 -19.11 4.59 14.31
N VAL A 300 -18.73 5.40 13.31
CA VAL A 300 -17.34 5.85 13.11
C VAL A 300 -16.90 6.72 14.27
N GLY A 301 -17.74 7.64 14.77
CA GLY A 301 -17.44 8.45 15.94
C GLY A 301 -17.07 7.60 17.16
N PHE A 302 -17.90 6.60 17.49
CA PHE A 302 -17.60 5.66 18.57
C PHE A 302 -16.37 4.79 18.31
N GLY A 303 -16.21 4.30 17.07
CA GLY A 303 -15.03 3.53 16.68
C GLY A 303 -13.73 4.34 16.84
N MET A 304 -13.73 5.61 16.44
CA MET A 304 -12.58 6.51 16.55
C MET A 304 -12.22 6.84 18.00
N LEU A 305 -13.21 6.89 18.91
CA LEU A 305 -12.96 7.05 20.35
C LEU A 305 -12.17 5.89 20.96
N ILE A 306 -12.22 4.70 20.34
CA ILE A 306 -11.46 3.52 20.78
C ILE A 306 -10.16 3.40 19.98
N LEU A 307 -10.23 3.58 18.66
CA LEU A 307 -9.12 3.39 17.74
C LEU A 307 -8.01 4.43 17.93
N LEU A 308 -8.34 5.71 18.07
CA LEU A 308 -7.32 6.75 18.17
C LEU A 308 -6.49 6.64 19.46
N PRO A 309 -7.09 6.41 20.65
CA PRO A 309 -6.30 6.16 21.86
C PRO A 309 -5.45 4.89 21.79
N SER A 310 -5.95 3.80 21.19
CA SER A 310 -5.18 2.57 21.07
C SER A 310 -3.97 2.73 20.13
N LEU A 311 -4.15 3.39 18.99
CA LEU A 311 -3.04 3.73 18.08
C LEU A 311 -2.06 4.70 18.73
N ALA A 312 -2.55 5.73 19.43
CA ALA A 312 -1.68 6.67 20.14
C ALA A 312 -0.83 5.97 21.21
N LEU A 313 -1.43 5.01 21.94
CA LEU A 313 -0.72 4.18 22.91
C LEU A 313 0.32 3.30 22.21
N LEU A 314 -0.06 2.60 21.13
CA LEU A 314 0.84 1.75 20.35
C LEU A 314 2.05 2.54 19.84
N PHE A 315 1.82 3.64 19.12
CA PHE A 315 2.89 4.49 18.60
C PHE A 315 3.74 5.06 19.73
N ARG A 316 3.15 5.46 20.86
CA ARG A 316 3.92 5.93 22.01
C ARG A 316 4.82 4.84 22.59
N LEU A 317 4.32 3.61 22.71
CA LEU A 317 5.10 2.48 23.24
C LEU A 317 6.26 2.11 22.32
N VAL A 318 5.98 1.97 21.02
CA VAL A 318 6.99 1.71 19.98
C VAL A 318 8.03 2.83 19.93
N LEU A 319 7.60 4.09 19.86
CA LEU A 319 8.51 5.24 19.81
C LEU A 319 9.31 5.46 21.10
N SER A 320 8.82 4.98 22.24
CA SER A 320 9.53 5.06 23.53
C SER A 320 10.53 3.92 23.77
N GLY A 321 10.65 2.97 22.84
CA GLY A 321 11.54 1.81 22.98
C GLY A 321 11.11 0.83 24.09
N ARG A 322 9.86 0.89 24.55
CA ARG A 322 9.31 0.03 25.61
C ARG A 322 8.61 -1.21 25.09
N PHE A 323 8.52 -1.36 23.77
CA PHE A 323 7.92 -2.50 23.10
C PHE A 323 9.04 -3.26 22.39
N ASP A 324 9.57 -4.29 23.06
CA ASP A 324 10.53 -5.22 22.46
C ASP A 324 9.78 -6.53 22.16
N PRO A 325 9.36 -6.77 20.91
CA PRO A 325 8.67 -8.01 20.56
C PRO A 325 9.59 -9.25 20.66
N GLY A 326 10.89 -9.07 20.98
CA GLY A 326 11.85 -10.16 21.16
C GLY A 326 11.85 -10.86 22.52
N THR A 327 11.02 -10.44 23.48
CA THR A 327 10.90 -11.13 24.79
C THR A 327 9.68 -12.03 24.88
N GLU A 328 9.48 -12.93 23.92
CA GLU A 328 8.70 -14.14 24.20
C GLU A 328 9.62 -15.17 24.88
N SER A 329 9.24 -15.58 26.10
CA SER A 329 9.87 -16.71 26.78
C SER A 329 9.78 -17.96 25.89
N PRO A 330 10.86 -18.75 25.75
CA PRO A 330 10.94 -19.88 24.80
C PRO A 330 9.91 -21.01 25.00
N ASP A 331 9.08 -20.96 26.04
CA ASP A 331 8.18 -22.05 26.41
C ASP A 331 6.86 -22.13 25.61
N THR A 332 6.54 -21.15 24.76
CA THR A 332 5.21 -21.13 24.08
C THR A 332 5.25 -21.49 22.59
N ALA A 333 6.42 -21.48 21.94
CA ALA A 333 6.56 -21.71 20.50
C ALA A 333 6.69 -23.20 20.09
N ALA A 334 6.63 -24.13 21.03
CA ALA A 334 6.77 -25.57 20.77
C ALA A 334 5.44 -26.28 20.38
N ALA A 335 4.45 -25.56 19.87
CA ALA A 335 3.18 -26.13 19.44
C ALA A 335 3.09 -26.26 17.90
N THR A 336 3.68 -27.35 17.41
CA THR A 336 3.23 -28.13 16.23
C THR A 336 3.09 -27.44 14.87
N THR A 337 4.16 -27.41 14.09
CA THR A 337 4.09 -27.46 12.61
C THR A 337 4.74 -28.76 12.11
N ARG A 338 3.92 -29.77 11.80
CA ARG A 338 4.37 -30.97 11.07
C ARG A 338 4.59 -30.58 9.60
N SER A 339 5.82 -30.64 9.11
CA SER A 339 6.12 -30.41 7.68
C SER A 339 5.56 -31.54 6.82
N VAL A 340 4.68 -31.22 5.86
CA VAL A 340 4.23 -32.18 4.83
C VAL A 340 5.01 -31.87 3.55
N LYS A 341 5.86 -32.80 3.09
CA LYS A 341 6.54 -32.69 1.78
C LYS A 341 5.53 -32.98 0.66
N PRO A 342 5.27 -32.07 -0.31
CA PRO A 342 4.46 -32.39 -1.47
C PRO A 342 5.28 -33.15 -2.53
N GLY A 343 4.80 -34.29 -3.01
CA GLY A 343 5.44 -35.12 -4.04
C GLY A 343 5.23 -34.63 -5.49
N ILE A 344 5.04 -33.33 -5.73
CA ILE A 344 4.66 -32.79 -7.05
C ILE A 344 5.89 -32.19 -7.75
N PRO A 345 6.19 -32.52 -9.02
CA PRO A 345 7.36 -31.98 -9.70
C PRO A 345 7.24 -30.46 -9.96
N PRO A 346 8.33 -29.68 -9.83
CA PRO A 346 8.31 -28.20 -9.92
C PRO A 346 7.83 -27.68 -11.28
N ARG A 347 8.02 -28.44 -12.36
CA ARG A 347 7.47 -28.12 -13.69
C ARG A 347 5.94 -28.16 -13.72
N ALA A 348 5.33 -29.08 -12.97
CA ALA A 348 3.87 -29.18 -12.88
C ALA A 348 3.28 -27.98 -12.12
N VAL A 349 4.00 -27.49 -11.10
CA VAL A 349 3.61 -26.31 -10.30
C VAL A 349 3.71 -25.01 -11.07
N ALA A 350 4.82 -24.80 -11.80
CA ALA A 350 4.97 -23.66 -12.69
C ALA A 350 3.93 -23.67 -13.82
N ALA A 351 3.60 -24.86 -14.34
CA ALA A 351 2.51 -25.02 -15.30
C ALA A 351 1.14 -24.72 -14.69
N THR A 352 0.86 -25.10 -13.43
CA THR A 352 -0.44 -24.80 -12.78
C THR A 352 -0.61 -23.31 -12.52
N ALA A 353 0.43 -22.63 -12.02
CA ALA A 353 0.39 -21.18 -11.80
C ALA A 353 0.31 -20.40 -13.12
N GLY A 354 1.05 -20.82 -14.15
CA GLY A 354 1.04 -20.20 -15.47
C GLY A 354 -0.29 -20.41 -16.20
N ILE A 355 -0.82 -21.64 -16.23
CA ILE A 355 -2.13 -21.95 -16.82
C ILE A 355 -3.24 -21.25 -16.03
N GLY A 356 -3.16 -21.23 -14.69
CA GLY A 356 -4.10 -20.48 -13.85
C GLY A 356 -4.10 -18.99 -14.15
N GLY A 357 -2.93 -18.37 -14.30
CA GLY A 357 -2.80 -16.97 -14.70
C GLY A 357 -3.38 -16.68 -16.09
N VAL A 358 -3.08 -17.52 -17.09
CA VAL A 358 -3.61 -17.36 -18.44
C VAL A 358 -5.13 -17.56 -18.49
N VAL A 359 -5.66 -18.58 -17.79
CA VAL A 359 -7.10 -18.83 -17.70
C VAL A 359 -7.81 -17.70 -16.95
N THR A 360 -7.18 -17.14 -15.90
CA THR A 360 -7.75 -15.98 -15.18
C THR A 360 -7.78 -14.73 -16.05
N LEU A 361 -6.81 -14.55 -16.95
CA LEU A 361 -6.73 -13.39 -17.85
C LEU A 361 -7.67 -13.49 -19.06
N LEU A 362 -8.04 -14.71 -19.47
CA LEU A 362 -8.75 -14.95 -20.73
C LEU A 362 -10.14 -15.56 -20.57
N ALA A 363 -10.53 -16.00 -19.37
CA ALA A 363 -11.78 -16.74 -19.17
C ALA A 363 -12.88 -15.93 -18.47
N GLU A 364 -14.12 -16.16 -18.90
CA GLU A 364 -15.34 -15.59 -18.33
C GLU A 364 -16.18 -16.66 -17.58
N GLY A 365 -17.03 -16.23 -16.64
CA GLY A 365 -17.95 -17.13 -15.92
C GLY A 365 -17.25 -18.10 -14.96
N TRP A 366 -17.71 -19.36 -14.90
CA TRP A 366 -17.18 -20.36 -13.97
C TRP A 366 -15.70 -20.72 -14.20
N LEU A 367 -15.20 -20.49 -15.42
CA LEU A 367 -13.81 -20.72 -15.80
C LEU A 367 -12.85 -19.71 -15.14
N LEU A 368 -13.31 -18.50 -14.81
CA LEU A 368 -12.55 -17.54 -14.01
C LEU A 368 -12.27 -18.10 -12.61
N GLY A 369 -13.28 -18.72 -11.99
CA GLY A 369 -13.14 -19.39 -10.69
C GLY A 369 -12.14 -20.55 -10.73
N VAL A 370 -12.11 -21.30 -11.83
CA VAL A 370 -11.12 -22.36 -12.07
C VAL A 370 -9.72 -21.78 -12.28
N GLY A 371 -9.59 -20.68 -13.03
CA GLY A 371 -8.33 -19.96 -13.23
C GLY A 371 -7.74 -19.46 -11.91
N VAL A 372 -8.55 -18.80 -11.08
CA VAL A 372 -8.16 -18.30 -9.76
C VAL A 372 -7.79 -19.47 -8.83
N ALA A 373 -8.59 -20.54 -8.80
CA ALA A 373 -8.30 -21.71 -7.97
C ALA A 373 -6.99 -22.40 -8.39
N LEU A 374 -6.72 -22.53 -9.69
CA LEU A 374 -5.47 -23.10 -10.21
C LEU A 374 -4.27 -22.19 -9.92
N MET A 375 -4.45 -20.87 -10.02
CA MET A 375 -3.40 -19.89 -9.71
C MET A 375 -3.05 -19.91 -8.22
N LEU A 376 -4.05 -19.91 -7.34
CA LEU A 376 -3.86 -20.00 -5.89
C LEU A 376 -3.27 -21.35 -5.50
N SER A 377 -3.75 -22.45 -6.08
CA SER A 377 -3.19 -23.78 -5.84
C SER A 377 -1.75 -23.89 -6.33
N GLY A 378 -1.42 -23.30 -7.49
CA GLY A 378 -0.06 -23.21 -8.00
C GLY A 378 0.86 -22.37 -7.11
N ALA A 379 0.37 -21.25 -6.58
CA ALA A 379 1.12 -20.42 -5.63
C ALA A 379 1.37 -21.16 -4.30
N VAL A 380 0.37 -21.85 -3.77
CA VAL A 380 0.48 -22.69 -2.56
C VAL A 380 1.41 -23.88 -2.79
N LEU A 381 1.33 -24.55 -3.94
CA LEU A 381 2.22 -25.67 -4.27
C LEU A 381 3.66 -25.22 -4.54
N ALA A 382 3.86 -24.04 -5.14
CA ALA A 382 5.18 -23.43 -5.30
C ALA A 382 5.78 -23.11 -3.95
N PHE A 383 4.97 -22.57 -3.04
CA PHE A 383 5.33 -22.32 -1.66
C PHE A 383 5.71 -23.62 -0.93
N LEU A 384 4.90 -24.68 -1.02
CA LEU A 384 5.20 -25.96 -0.35
C LEU A 384 6.42 -26.69 -0.93
N LEU A 385 6.71 -26.53 -2.23
CA LEU A 385 7.93 -27.07 -2.83
C LEU A 385 9.18 -26.29 -2.43
N LEU A 386 9.07 -24.97 -2.34
CA LEU A 386 10.17 -24.11 -1.87
C LEU A 386 10.43 -24.28 -0.36
N ALA A 387 9.42 -24.70 0.40
CA ALA A 387 9.50 -24.98 1.83
C ALA A 387 9.94 -26.43 2.17
N ALA A 388 10.17 -27.29 1.18
CA ALA A 388 10.63 -28.66 1.44
C ALA A 388 12.17 -28.68 1.65
N PRO A 389 12.68 -29.27 2.76
CA PRO A 389 14.12 -29.38 2.98
C PRO A 389 14.76 -30.30 1.93
N GLU A 390 15.88 -29.86 1.34
CA GLU A 390 16.71 -30.68 0.44
C GLU A 390 17.25 -31.90 1.22
N GLU A 391 17.18 -33.08 0.59
CA GLU A 391 17.95 -34.24 1.05
C GLU A 391 19.43 -33.89 0.88
N GLU A 392 20.16 -33.87 1.99
CA GLU A 392 21.62 -33.89 1.99
C GLU A 392 22.03 -35.25 1.39
N SER A 393 22.28 -35.28 0.08
CA SER A 393 22.78 -36.46 -0.60
C SER A 393 24.23 -36.71 -0.17
N ALA A 394 24.43 -37.77 0.61
CA ALA A 394 25.73 -38.34 0.96
C ALA A 394 26.52 -38.81 -0.27
#